data_AF-A0A259GY75-F1
#
_entry.id   AF-A0A259GY75-F1
#
_cell.length_a   1.000
_cell.length_b   1.000
_cell.length_c   1.000
_cell.angle_alpha   90.00
_cell.angle_beta   90.00
_cell.angle_gamma   90.00
#
_symmetry.space_group_name_H-M   'P 1'
#
loop_
_entity.id
_entity.type
_entity.pdbx_description
1 polymer ?
#
loop_
_entity_poly.entity_id
_entity_poly.type
_entity_poly.pdbx_seq_one_letter_code
_entity_poly.pdbx_strand_id
1 'polypeptide(L)' 'MSASLILTLSCEDKPGIVARVTGNLFEAGGNIREAQQFDDPLSGNFFMRVVFDPGEGSVEHFRAAFA' A
#
# COMPACT_ATOMS: atom_id res chain seq x y z
N MET A 1 15.23 5.59 14.70
CA MET A 1 13.88 5.86 14.16
C MET A 1 13.94 5.55 12.68
N SER A 2 13.28 4.49 12.21
CA SER A 2 13.15 4.27 10.76
C SER A 2 12.21 5.32 10.19
N ALA A 3 12.60 5.93 9.06
CA ALA A 3 11.73 6.87 8.36
C ALA A 3 10.52 6.11 7.80
N SER A 4 9.31 6.66 7.96
CA SER A 4 8.11 6.07 7.36
C SER A 4 8.17 6.15 5.83
N LEU A 5 7.62 5.13 5.17
CA LEU A 5 7.44 5.09 3.73
C LEU A 5 5.98 5.35 3.37
N ILE A 6 5.77 5.83 2.14
CA ILE A 6 4.44 6.10 1.58
C ILE A 6 4.27 5.27 0.32
N LEU A 7 3.24 4.42 0.32
CA LEU A 7 2.76 3.70 -0.86
C LEU A 7 1.55 4.44 -1.44
N THR A 8 1.59 4.74 -2.72
CA THR A 8 0.45 5.31 -3.46
C THR A 8 0.14 4.43 -4.66
N LEU A 9 -1.13 4.13 -4.91
CA LEU A 9 -1.55 3.35 -6.08
C LEU A 9 -2.81 3.93 -6.71
N SER A 10 -2.95 3.69 -8.00
CA SER A 10 -4.15 3.94 -8.80
C SER A 10 -4.38 2.78 -9.76
N CYS A 11 -5.58 2.20 -9.79
CA CYS A 11 -5.94 1.11 -10.71
C CYS A 11 -7.44 1.07 -10.98
N GLU A 12 -7.89 0.18 -11.88
CA GLU A 12 -9.31 -0.14 -12.02
C GLU A 12 -9.86 -0.73 -10.71
N ASP A 13 -11.01 -0.25 -10.26
CA ASP A 13 -11.64 -0.72 -9.03
C ASP A 13 -12.13 -2.17 -9.16
N LYS A 14 -11.67 -3.01 -8.23
CA LYS A 14 -11.94 -4.45 -8.17
C LYS A 14 -11.93 -4.93 -6.71
N PRO A 15 -12.81 -5.88 -6.34
CA PRO A 15 -12.77 -6.49 -5.01
C PRO A 15 -11.39 -7.06 -4.67
N GLY A 16 -10.93 -6.81 -3.44
CA GLY A 16 -9.69 -7.39 -2.91
C GLY A 16 -8.42 -6.55 -3.10
N ILE A 17 -8.49 -5.34 -3.67
CA ILE A 17 -7.33 -4.44 -3.76
C ILE A 17 -6.74 -4.16 -2.38
N VAL A 18 -7.58 -3.68 -1.44
CA VAL A 18 -7.13 -3.35 -0.08
C VAL A 18 -6.52 -4.58 0.61
N ALA A 19 -7.20 -5.74 0.55
CA ALA A 19 -6.73 -6.96 1.18
C ALA A 19 -5.36 -7.41 0.63
N ARG A 20 -5.13 -7.31 -0.68
CA ARG A 20 -3.84 -7.68 -1.29
C ARG A 20 -2.74 -6.70 -0.92
N VAL A 21 -3.04 -5.39 -0.91
CA VAL A 21 -2.06 -4.35 -0.57
C VAL A 21 -1.64 -4.46 0.89
N THR A 22 -2.60 -4.56 1.82
CA THR A 22 -2.29 -4.65 3.25
C THR A 22 -1.69 -6.00 3.62
N GLY A 23 -2.10 -7.08 2.95
CA GLY A 23 -1.47 -8.40 3.06
C GLY A 23 0.00 -8.38 2.66
N ASN A 24 0.33 -7.86 1.48
CA ASN A 24 1.71 -7.74 1.02
C ASN A 24 2.56 -6.87 1.96
N LEU A 25 2.02 -5.76 2.46
CA LEU A 25 2.73 -4.93 3.45
C LEU A 25 3.04 -5.72 4.73
N PHE A 26 2.06 -6.48 5.25
CA PHE A 26 2.23 -7.30 6.44
C PHE A 26 3.28 -8.41 6.23
N GLU A 27 3.19 -9.15 5.13
CA GLU A 27 4.13 -10.21 4.78
C GLU A 27 5.57 -9.68 4.58
N ALA A 28 5.69 -8.45 4.06
CA ALA A 28 6.97 -7.76 3.94
C ALA A 28 7.50 -7.15 5.25
N GLY A 29 6.76 -7.27 6.36
CA GLY A 29 7.15 -6.74 7.68
C GLY A 29 6.81 -5.28 7.92
N GLY A 30 6.00 -4.66 7.04
CA GLY A 30 5.55 -3.29 7.17
C GLY A 30 4.38 -3.13 8.15
N ASN A 31 4.41 -2.08 8.97
CA ASN A 31 3.33 -1.74 9.90
C ASN A 31 2.60 -0.47 9.45
N ILE A 32 1.33 -0.58 9.11
CA ILE A 32 0.51 0.54 8.63
C ILE A 32 0.30 1.56 9.76
N ARG A 33 0.56 2.84 9.46
CA ARG A 33 0.34 3.97 10.37
C ARG A 33 -0.86 4.82 9.94
N GLU A 34 -1.05 4.97 8.65
CA GLU A 34 -2.17 5.68 8.05
C GLU A 34 -2.57 4.99 6.76
N ALA A 35 -3.86 4.82 6.50
CA ALA A 35 -4.37 4.32 5.24
C ALA A 35 -5.58 5.15 4.83
N GLN A 36 -5.59 5.59 3.58
CA GLN A 36 -6.69 6.30 2.95
C GLN A 36 -6.96 5.65 1.60
N GLN A 37 -8.23 5.39 1.32
CA GLN A 37 -8.70 4.93 0.02
C GLN A 37 -9.78 5.88 -0.51
N PHE A 38 -9.85 6.00 -1.83
CA PHE A 38 -10.84 6.77 -2.53
C PHE A 38 -11.25 6.04 -3.80
N ASP A 39 -12.56 5.85 -3.96
CA ASP A 39 -13.16 5.19 -5.10
C ASP A 39 -13.81 6.28 -5.97
N ASP A 40 -13.54 6.25 -7.28
CA ASP A 40 -14.22 7.07 -8.28
C ASP A 40 -15.18 6.19 -9.10
N PRO A 41 -16.49 6.17 -8.76
CA PRO A 41 -17.47 5.35 -9.46
C PRO A 41 -17.75 5.80 -10.88
N LEU A 42 -17.43 7.05 -11.24
CA LEU A 42 -17.66 7.57 -12.58
C LEU A 42 -16.59 7.09 -13.55
N SER A 43 -15.32 7.09 -13.11
CA SER A 43 -14.21 6.59 -13.93
C SER A 43 -13.96 5.09 -13.74
N GLY A 44 -14.49 4.48 -12.67
CA GLY A 44 -14.18 3.10 -12.28
C GLY A 44 -12.77 2.92 -11.72
N ASN A 45 -12.18 3.99 -11.17
CA ASN A 45 -10.80 3.95 -10.64
C ASN A 45 -10.81 3.88 -9.11
N PHE A 46 -9.80 3.22 -8.59
CA PHE A 46 -9.50 3.09 -7.18
C PHE A 46 -8.16 3.76 -6.88
N PHE A 47 -8.10 4.54 -5.81
CA PHE A 47 -6.90 5.22 -5.33
C PHE A 47 -6.64 4.86 -3.88
N MET A 48 -5.37 4.66 -3.52
CA MET A 48 -5.00 4.41 -2.13
C MET A 48 -3.66 5.03 -1.79
N ARG A 49 -3.57 5.57 -0.56
CA ARG A 49 -2.35 6.07 0.05
C ARG A 49 -2.16 5.39 1.40
N VAL A 50 -1.00 4.77 1.62
CA VAL A 50 -0.65 4.11 2.87
C VAL A 50 0.67 4.65 3.37
N VAL A 51 0.67 5.22 4.57
CA VAL A 51 1.88 5.52 5.33
C VAL A 51 2.17 4.32 6.23
N PHE A 52 3.37 3.77 6.15
CA PHE A 52 3.75 2.62 6.96
C PHE A 52 5.18 2.76 7.48
N ASP A 53 5.43 2.07 8.58
CA ASP A 53 6.76 1.88 9.15
C ASP A 53 7.38 0.62 8.51
N PRO A 54 8.52 0.76 7.82
CA PRO A 54 9.16 -0.37 7.15
C PRO A 54 9.93 -1.30 8.11
N GLY A 55 10.05 -0.94 9.41
CA GLY A 55 10.91 -1.66 10.33
C GLY A 55 12.38 -1.61 9.88
N GLU A 56 12.95 -2.78 9.60
CA GLU A 56 14.32 -2.94 9.05
C GLU A 56 14.34 -3.07 7.52
N GLY A 57 13.19 -3.10 6.85
CA GLY A 57 13.09 -3.27 5.40
C GLY A 57 13.51 -2.03 4.60
N SER A 58 14.19 -2.22 3.47
CA SER A 58 14.53 -1.14 2.53
C SER A 58 13.40 -0.85 1.54
N VAL A 59 13.46 0.29 0.85
CA VAL A 59 12.51 0.64 -0.21
C VAL A 59 12.51 -0.41 -1.32
N GLU A 60 13.68 -0.97 -1.66
CA GLU A 60 13.84 -2.00 -2.69
C GLU A 60 13.15 -3.30 -2.30
N HIS A 61 13.21 -3.70 -1.02
CA HIS A 61 12.47 -4.85 -0.49
C HIS A 61 10.97 -4.69 -0.69
N PHE A 62 10.42 -3.53 -0.32
CA PHE A 62 9.00 -3.23 -0.53
C PHE A 62 8.65 -3.09 -2.02
N ARG A 63 9.55 -2.62 -2.89
CA ARG A 63 9.28 -2.63 -4.34
C ARG A 63 9.21 -4.04 -4.90
N ALA A 64 10.12 -4.92 -4.48
CA ALA A 64 10.13 -6.32 -4.93
C ALA A 64 8.89 -7.10 -4.46
N ALA A 65 8.37 -6.78 -3.27
CA ALA A 65 7.12 -7.38 -2.76
C ALA A 65 5.85 -6.97 -3.53
N PHE A 66 5.94 -5.96 -4.41
CA PHE A 66 4.84 -5.46 -5.23
C PHE A 66 5.09 -5.58 -6.75
N ALA A 67 6.18 -6.25 -7.15
CA ALA A 67 6.49 -6.60 -8.54
C ALA A 67 5.79 -7.89 -8.96
#